data_AF-A0AAE6BDZ3-F1
#
_entry.id   AF-A0AAE6BDZ3-F1
#
_cell.length_a   1.000
_cell.length_b   1.000
_cell.length_c   1.000
_cell.angle_alpha   90.00
_cell.angle_beta   90.00
_cell.angle_gamma   90.00
#
_symmetry.space_group_name_H-M   'P 1'
#
loop_
_entity.id
_entity.type
_entity.pdbx_description
1 polymer ?
#
loop_
_entity_poly.entity_id
_entity_poly.type
_entity_poly.pdbx_seq_one_letter_code
_entity_poly.pdbx_strand_id
1 'polypeptide(L)' 'MNLGGDAAFDLVAERAEQERETKIAAARQALKGPGTMICEDCPNDIPRERRIAMPSATRCIACQTRHEKRLR' A
#
# COMPACT_ATOMS: atom_id res chain seq x y z
N MET A 1 22.90 9.64 37.71
CA MET A 1 22.68 9.55 36.24
C MET A 1 21.62 8.48 35.99
N ASN A 2 20.51 8.82 35.33
CA ASN A 2 19.42 7.88 35.01
C ASN A 2 19.62 7.36 33.57
N LEU A 3 20.49 6.37 33.39
CA LEU A 3 20.95 5.88 32.08
C LEU A 3 20.17 4.68 31.54
N GLY A 4 19.10 4.25 32.22
CA GLY A 4 18.36 3.03 31.89
C GLY A 4 17.05 3.23 31.13
N GLY A 5 16.45 4.43 31.22
CA GLY A 5 15.18 4.72 30.56
C GLY A 5 15.36 5.04 29.07
N ASP A 6 16.32 5.91 28.76
CA ASP A 6 16.48 6.49 27.42
C ASP A 6 16.81 5.43 26.36
N ALA A 7 17.74 4.51 26.66
CA ALA A 7 18.11 3.43 25.73
C ALA A 7 16.95 2.48 25.39
N ALA A 8 16.02 2.24 26.33
CA ALA A 8 14.85 1.41 26.07
C ALA A 8 13.83 2.14 25.16
N PHE A 9 13.66 3.44 25.35
CA PHE A 9 12.82 4.27 24.49
C PHE A 9 13.41 4.42 23.08
N ASP A 10 14.74 4.59 22.98
CA ASP A 10 15.45 4.66 21.70
C ASP A 10 15.23 3.37 20.89
N LEU A 11 15.39 2.20 21.50
CA LEU A 11 15.15 0.92 20.83
C LEU A 11 13.69 0.74 20.36
N VAL A 12 12.72 1.24 21.12
CA VAL A 12 11.31 1.22 20.71
C VAL A 12 11.08 2.16 19.52
N ALA A 13 11.69 3.35 19.53
CA ALA A 13 11.58 4.31 18.45
C ALA A 13 12.23 3.78 17.15
N GLU A 14 13.42 3.20 17.23
CA GLU A 14 14.12 2.59 16.09
C GLU A 14 13.29 1.48 15.45
N ARG A 15 12.69 0.59 16.27
CA ARG A 15 11.83 -0.47 15.75
C ARG A 15 10.58 0.09 15.07
N ALA A 16 9.95 1.11 15.66
CA ALA A 16 8.79 1.76 15.05
C ALA A 16 9.15 2.41 13.69
N GLU A 17 10.34 3.01 13.59
CA GLU A 17 10.85 3.55 12.33
C GLU A 17 11.06 2.45 11.28
N GLN A 18 11.74 1.37 11.63
CA GLN A 18 11.95 0.22 10.73
C GLN A 18 10.61 -0.37 10.23
N GLU A 19 9.63 -0.52 11.11
CA GLU A 19 8.29 -0.97 10.73
C GLU A 19 7.58 0.02 9.78
N ARG A 20 7.80 1.32 9.97
CA ARG A 20 7.26 2.35 9.08
C ARG A 20 7.91 2.28 7.70
N GLU A 21 9.23 2.19 7.65
CA GLU A 21 9.98 2.11 6.40
C GLU A 21 9.63 0.84 5.61
N THR A 22 9.53 -0.30 6.27
CA THR A 22 9.14 -1.57 5.64
C THR A 22 7.74 -1.50 5.04
N LYS A 23 6.76 -0.93 5.75
CA LYS A 23 5.39 -0.72 5.23
C LYS A 23 5.37 0.24 4.03
N ILE A 24 6.13 1.34 4.10
CA ILE A 24 6.26 2.28 2.98
C ILE A 24 6.91 1.61 1.77
N ALA A 25 7.97 0.83 1.98
CA ALA A 25 8.67 0.10 0.93
C ALA A 25 7.74 -0.92 0.24
N ALA A 26 6.98 -1.69 1.02
CA ALA A 26 6.00 -2.65 0.50
C ALA A 26 4.91 -1.95 -0.33
N ALA A 27 4.34 -0.85 0.17
CA ALA A 27 3.35 -0.06 -0.58
C ALA A 27 3.92 0.49 -1.90
N ARG A 28 5.16 1.00 -1.88
CA ARG A 28 5.86 1.47 -3.09
C ARG A 28 6.10 0.35 -4.09
N GLN A 29 6.46 -0.85 -3.63
CA GLN A 29 6.67 -2.00 -4.51
C GLN A 29 5.37 -2.44 -5.19
N ALA A 30 4.26 -2.50 -4.45
CA ALA A 30 2.95 -2.83 -5.02
C ALA A 30 2.54 -1.88 -6.16
N LEU A 31 2.89 -0.60 -6.05
CA LEU A 31 2.60 0.39 -7.09
C LEU A 31 3.47 0.28 -8.35
N LYS A 32 4.59 -0.46 -8.30
CA LYS A 32 5.50 -0.65 -9.45
C LYS A 32 5.14 -1.85 -10.34
N GLY A 33 4.23 -2.71 -9.90
CA GLY A 33 3.84 -3.90 -10.67
C GLY A 33 3.05 -3.55 -11.94
N PRO A 34 2.99 -4.46 -12.93
CA PRO A 34 2.10 -4.29 -14.07
C PRO A 34 0.63 -4.41 -13.63
N GLY A 35 -0.23 -3.54 -14.14
CA GLY A 35 -1.67 -3.66 -14.00
C GLY A 35 -2.27 -4.65 -14.99
N THR A 36 -3.60 -4.77 -14.98
CA THR A 36 -4.35 -5.67 -15.88
C THR A 36 -5.24 -4.87 -16.83
N MET A 37 -5.65 -5.52 -17.92
CA MET A 37 -6.62 -4.93 -18.86
C MET A 37 -8.06 -5.15 -18.39
N ILE A 38 -8.32 -6.33 -17.78
CA ILE A 38 -9.61 -6.77 -17.28
C ILE A 38 -9.57 -6.74 -15.75
N CYS A 39 -10.66 -6.28 -15.14
CA CYS A 39 -10.80 -6.24 -13.69
C CYS A 39 -10.76 -7.65 -13.09
N GLU A 40 -10.01 -7.86 -12.00
CA GLU A 40 -9.95 -9.17 -11.34
C GLU A 40 -11.24 -9.54 -10.57
N ASP A 41 -12.07 -8.55 -10.21
CA ASP A 41 -13.27 -8.74 -9.39
C ASP A 41 -14.58 -8.73 -10.20
N CYS A 42 -14.54 -8.33 -11.47
CA CYS A 42 -15.74 -8.27 -12.33
C CYS A 42 -15.37 -8.43 -13.80
N PRO A 43 -16.31 -8.81 -14.69
CA PRO A 43 -15.99 -9.10 -16.09
C PRO A 43 -15.75 -7.86 -16.97
N ASN A 44 -15.62 -6.67 -16.37
CA ASN A 44 -15.47 -5.41 -17.11
C ASN A 44 -13.99 -5.08 -17.32
N ASP A 45 -13.71 -4.38 -18.42
CA ASP A 45 -12.40 -3.77 -18.66
C ASP A 45 -12.07 -2.66 -17.65
N ILE A 46 -10.78 -2.48 -17.37
CA ILE A 46 -10.27 -1.34 -16.63
C ILE A 46 -10.20 -0.13 -17.57
N PRO A 47 -10.88 0.99 -17.27
CA PRO A 47 -10.87 2.17 -18.13
C PRO A 47 -9.47 2.68 -18.45
N ARG A 48 -9.27 3.22 -19.65
CA ARG A 48 -7.97 3.71 -20.12
C ARG A 48 -7.41 4.79 -19.20
N GLU A 49 -8.26 5.70 -18.75
CA GLU A 49 -7.92 6.79 -17.81
C GLU A 49 -7.35 6.22 -16.51
N ARG A 50 -7.94 5.12 -16.01
CA ARG A 50 -7.46 4.44 -14.81
C ARG A 50 -6.10 3.80 -15.02
N ARG A 51 -5.88 3.14 -16.16
CA ARG A 51 -4.58 2.53 -16.51
C ARG A 51 -3.47 3.57 -16.70
N ILE A 52 -3.81 4.76 -17.19
CA ILE A 52 -2.84 5.87 -17.32
C ILE A 52 -2.50 6.46 -15.95
N ALA A 53 -3.52 6.74 -15.12
CA ALA A 53 -3.32 7.33 -13.81
C ALA A 53 -2.66 6.35 -12.82
N MET A 54 -2.94 5.06 -12.96
CA MET A 54 -2.42 3.99 -12.12
C MET A 54 -2.07 2.77 -13.00
N PRO A 55 -0.85 2.72 -13.57
CA PRO A 55 -0.43 1.62 -14.45
C PRO A 55 -0.43 0.25 -13.78
N SER A 56 -0.37 0.20 -12.45
CA SER A 56 -0.42 -1.00 -11.61
C SER A 56 -1.85 -1.43 -11.22
N ALA A 57 -2.89 -0.76 -11.72
CA ALA A 57 -4.27 -1.08 -11.36
C ALA A 57 -4.69 -2.46 -11.88
N THR A 58 -5.23 -3.31 -10.99
CA THR A 58 -5.79 -4.63 -11.32
C THR A 58 -7.32 -4.72 -11.17
N ARG A 59 -7.93 -3.66 -10.62
CA ARG A 59 -9.38 -3.50 -10.43
C ARG A 59 -9.91 -2.27 -11.15
N CYS A 60 -11.14 -2.35 -11.65
CA CYS A 60 -11.89 -1.17 -12.08
C CYS A 60 -12.20 -0.25 -10.89
N ILE A 61 -12.50 1.03 -11.14
CA ILE A 61 -12.70 2.02 -10.07
C ILE A 61 -13.81 1.62 -9.09
N ALA A 62 -14.91 1.05 -9.59
CA ALA A 62 -16.02 0.61 -8.75
C ALA A 62 -15.64 -0.55 -7.82
N CYS A 63 -14.92 -1.56 -8.33
CA CYS A 63 -14.41 -2.67 -7.51
C CYS A 63 -13.36 -2.18 -6.50
N GLN A 64 -12.45 -1.31 -6.93
CA GLN A 64 -11.44 -0.73 -6.05
C GLN A 64 -12.08 0.03 -4.88
N THR A 65 -13.06 0.89 -5.14
CA THR A 65 -13.76 1.64 -4.08
C THR A 65 -14.49 0.70 -3.10
N ARG A 66 -15.11 -0.38 -3.59
CA ARG A 66 -15.75 -1.38 -2.72
C ARG A 66 -14.72 -2.13 -1.87
N HIS A 67 -13.59 -2.49 -2.46
CA HIS A 67 -12.50 -3.17 -1.79
C HIS A 67 -11.91 -2.31 -0.65
N GLU A 68 -11.58 -1.05 -0.95
CA GLU A 68 -11.06 -0.09 0.04
C GLU A 68 -12.06 0.18 1.16
N LYS A 69 -13.36 0.29 0.86
CA LYS A 69 -14.41 0.44 1.89
C LYS A 69 -14.51 -0.76 2.83
N ARG A 70 -14.12 -1.97 2.39
CA ARG A 70 -14.11 -3.16 3.26
C ARG A 70 -12.87 -3.21 4.16
N LEU A 71 -11.76 -2.62 3.71
CA LEU A 71 -10.49 -2.61 4.44
C LEU A 71 -10.38 -1.48 5.46
N ARG A 72 -11.24 -0.47 5.37
CA ARG A 72 -11.37 0.61 6.33
C ARG A 72 -12.20 0.16 7.53
#